data_AF-Q97CG1-F1
#
_entry.id   AF-Q97CG1-F1
#
_cell.length_a   1.000
_cell.length_b   1.000
_cell.length_c   1.000
_cell.angle_alpha   90.00
_cell.angle_beta   90.00
_cell.angle_gamma   90.00
#
_symmetry.space_group_name_H-M   'P 1'
#
loop_
_entity.id
_entity.type
_entity.pdbx_description
1 polymer ?
#
loop_
_entity_poly.entity_id
_entity_poly.type
_entity_poly.pdbx_seq_one_letter_code
_entity_poly.pdbx_strand_id
1 'polypeptide(L)'
;MSRWGKHFKDGRNWPGYNEELVIRSTFLFNLDFVQQWDQEVTNMNRGKRGSPYLFPESFMKFMMMWKQFLDYRALEGMARSLADMKKIPQYGYYTTVWHRIHDMKPTLDISDLRYADLGTDGTGLKTNNARSYRIMKYGDPDSGRRLG
;
A
#
# COMPACT_ATOMS: atom_id res chain seq x y z
N MET A 1 10.62 21.15 -47.40
CA MET A 1 11.12 20.11 -46.48
C MET A 1 10.07 19.93 -45.39
N SER A 2 9.27 18.85 -45.44
CA SER A 2 8.27 18.58 -44.39
C SER A 2 8.98 18.01 -43.17
N ARG A 3 8.87 18.69 -42.02
CA ARG A 3 9.73 18.50 -40.85
C ARG A 3 9.21 17.46 -39.85
N TRP A 4 8.12 16.74 -40.14
CA TRP A 4 7.50 15.80 -39.19
C TRP A 4 6.91 14.57 -39.91
N GLY A 5 7.15 13.39 -39.34
CA GLY A 5 6.69 12.09 -39.86
C GLY A 5 5.16 11.92 -39.82
N LYS A 6 4.67 10.81 -40.39
CA LYS A 6 3.23 10.47 -40.49
C LYS A 6 2.49 10.73 -39.17
N HIS A 7 1.35 11.41 -39.25
CA HIS A 7 0.50 11.69 -38.09
C HIS A 7 0.11 10.38 -37.39
N PHE A 8 0.58 10.19 -36.15
CA PHE A 8 0.20 9.03 -35.35
C PHE A 8 -1.31 9.07 -35.10
N LYS A 9 -2.01 8.01 -35.48
CA LYS A 9 -3.42 7.81 -35.11
C LYS A 9 -3.44 6.81 -33.96
N ASP A 10 -3.91 7.26 -32.81
CA ASP A 10 -4.04 6.41 -31.64
C ASP A 10 -5.27 5.52 -31.77
N GLY A 11 -5.05 4.20 -31.82
CA GLY A 11 -6.11 3.19 -31.89
C GLY A 11 -6.51 2.61 -30.53
N ARG A 12 -5.96 3.14 -29.43
CA ARG A 12 -6.24 2.62 -28.08
C ARG A 12 -7.63 3.05 -27.59
N ASN A 13 -8.32 2.12 -26.92
CA ASN A 13 -9.56 2.42 -26.22
C ASN A 13 -9.26 3.10 -24.87
N TRP A 14 -8.93 4.39 -24.93
CA TRP A 14 -8.68 5.19 -23.73
C TRP A 14 -9.84 5.21 -22.73
N PRO A 15 -11.11 5.35 -23.15
CA PRO A 15 -12.23 5.30 -22.22
C PRO A 15 -12.28 4.00 -21.42
N GLY A 16 -12.10 2.84 -22.08
CA GLY A 16 -12.09 1.54 -21.40
C GLY A 16 -10.93 1.39 -20.42
N TYR A 17 -9.71 1.77 -20.84
CA TYR A 17 -8.54 1.72 -19.97
C TYR A 17 -8.68 2.63 -18.73
N ASN A 18 -9.24 3.83 -18.92
CA ASN A 18 -9.46 4.76 -17.81
C ASN A 18 -10.45 4.18 -16.79
N GLU A 19 -11.50 3.49 -17.24
CA GLU A 19 -12.45 2.83 -16.36
C GLU A 19 -11.79 1.70 -15.55
N GLU A 20 -10.93 0.90 -16.19
CA GLU A 20 -10.14 -0.14 -15.49
C GLU A 20 -9.24 0.46 -14.39
N LEU A 21 -8.63 1.63 -14.63
CA LEU A 21 -7.86 2.35 -13.62
C LEU A 21 -8.71 2.81 -12.43
N VAL A 22 -9.95 3.24 -12.68
CA VAL A 22 -10.91 3.63 -11.64
C VAL A 22 -11.34 2.41 -10.80
N ILE A 23 -11.66 1.29 -11.45
CA ILE A 23 -12.03 0.04 -10.78
C ILE A 23 -10.89 -0.44 -9.89
N ARG A 24 -9.65 -0.47 -10.42
CA ARG A 24 -8.46 -0.84 -9.65
C ARG A 24 -8.27 0.03 -8.42
N SER A 25 -8.46 1.35 -8.56
CA SER A 25 -8.33 2.29 -7.46
C SER A 25 -9.41 2.07 -6.40
N THR A 26 -10.66 1.83 -6.84
CA THR A 26 -11.78 1.52 -5.95
C THR A 26 -11.50 0.27 -5.11
N PHE A 27 -10.94 -0.77 -5.72
CA PHE A 27 -10.56 -2.00 -5.02
C PHE A 27 -9.52 -1.77 -3.91
N LEU A 28 -8.48 -0.95 -4.16
CA LEU A 28 -7.46 -0.61 -3.16
C LEU A 28 -8.00 0.13 -1.94
N PHE A 29 -9.13 0.82 -2.08
CA PHE A 29 -9.80 1.59 -1.02
C PHE A 29 -11.05 0.91 -0.46
N ASN A 30 -11.30 -0.35 -0.79
CA ASN A 30 -12.43 -1.09 -0.22
C ASN A 30 -12.20 -1.36 1.28
N LEU A 31 -13.13 -0.85 2.12
CA LEU A 31 -13.12 -1.00 3.58
C LEU A 31 -14.28 -1.89 4.08
N ASP A 32 -14.88 -2.71 3.23
CA ASP A 32 -16.04 -3.54 3.57
C ASP A 32 -15.74 -4.53 4.70
N PHE A 33 -14.47 -4.94 4.84
CA PHE A 33 -14.01 -5.80 5.94
C PHE A 33 -14.29 -5.24 7.34
N VAL A 34 -14.48 -3.92 7.47
CA VAL A 34 -14.78 -3.28 8.75
C VAL A 34 -16.11 -3.76 9.32
N GLN A 35 -17.08 -4.07 8.46
CA GLN A 35 -18.39 -4.57 8.89
C GLN A 35 -18.31 -5.96 9.54
N GLN A 36 -17.29 -6.73 9.19
CA GLN A 36 -17.08 -8.10 9.67
C GLN A 36 -15.96 -8.20 10.72
N TRP A 37 -15.42 -7.06 11.16
CA TRP A 37 -14.22 -7.00 11.98
C TRP A 37 -14.28 -7.90 13.22
N ASP A 38 -15.32 -7.72 14.05
CA ASP A 38 -15.46 -8.46 15.31
C ASP A 38 -15.76 -9.95 15.08
N GLN A 39 -16.57 -10.25 14.07
CA GLN A 39 -16.92 -11.62 13.71
C GLN A 39 -15.69 -12.39 13.23
N GLU A 40 -14.87 -11.78 12.40
CA GLU A 40 -13.65 -12.37 11.87
C GLU A 40 -12.62 -12.58 12.99
N VAL A 41 -12.38 -11.57 13.84
CA VAL A 41 -11.48 -11.70 15.00
C VAL A 41 -11.95 -12.81 15.94
N THR A 42 -13.25 -12.91 16.21
CA THR A 42 -13.82 -13.99 17.03
C THR A 42 -13.57 -15.36 16.41
N ASN A 43 -13.80 -15.48 15.10
CA ASN A 43 -13.57 -16.72 14.36
C ASN A 43 -12.09 -17.12 14.37
N MET A 44 -11.17 -16.18 14.13
CA MET A 44 -9.73 -16.41 14.14
C MET A 44 -9.20 -16.86 15.51
N ASN A 45 -9.87 -16.45 16.59
CA ASN A 45 -9.51 -16.80 17.96
C ASN A 45 -10.22 -18.05 18.48
N ARG A 46 -11.17 -18.62 17.72
CA ARG A 46 -11.93 -19.79 18.14
C ARG A 46 -11.00 -20.99 18.34
N GLY A 47 -10.92 -21.48 19.59
CA GLY A 47 -10.08 -22.62 19.95
C GLY A 47 -8.56 -22.33 19.99
N LYS A 48 -8.15 -21.06 19.82
CA LYS A 48 -6.73 -20.67 19.90
C LYS A 48 -6.25 -20.76 21.35
N ARG A 49 -5.11 -21.41 21.56
CA ARG A 49 -4.37 -21.41 22.85
C ARG A 49 -3.17 -20.47 22.70
N GLY A 50 -3.09 -19.42 23.52
CA GLY A 50 -2.06 -18.38 23.46
C GLY A 50 -2.65 -16.97 23.29
N SER A 51 -1.80 -15.99 22.96
CA SER A 51 -2.25 -14.59 22.78
C SER A 51 -3.29 -14.50 21.66
N PRO A 52 -4.45 -13.86 21.89
CA PRO A 52 -5.48 -13.69 20.87
C PRO A 52 -5.01 -12.72 19.79
N TYR A 53 -5.55 -12.90 18.58
CA TYR A 53 -5.50 -11.91 17.52
C TYR A 53 -6.42 -10.74 17.85
N LEU A 54 -5.95 -9.52 17.55
CA LEU A 54 -6.70 -8.28 17.77
C LEU A 54 -7.25 -7.67 16.48
N PHE A 55 -6.76 -8.13 15.33
CA PHE A 55 -7.11 -7.59 14.02
C PHE A 55 -7.57 -8.72 13.09
N PRO A 56 -8.53 -8.45 12.20
CA PRO A 56 -8.94 -9.44 11.21
C PRO A 56 -7.81 -9.70 10.21
N GLU A 57 -7.84 -10.87 9.58
CA GLU A 57 -6.98 -11.23 8.45
C GLU A 57 -7.28 -10.35 7.23
N SER A 58 -8.54 -9.99 6.99
CA SER A 58 -8.95 -9.08 5.92
C SER A 58 -8.31 -7.70 6.05
N PHE A 59 -8.21 -7.16 7.27
CA PHE A 59 -7.46 -5.92 7.52
C PHE A 59 -5.97 -6.12 7.21
N MET A 60 -5.37 -7.25 7.58
CA MET A 60 -3.96 -7.53 7.25
C MET A 60 -3.74 -7.65 5.74
N LYS A 61 -4.70 -8.22 4.99
CA LYS A 61 -4.69 -8.25 3.52
C LYS A 61 -4.77 -6.85 2.92
N PHE A 62 -5.66 -5.99 3.45
CA PHE A 62 -5.71 -4.58 3.07
C PHE A 62 -4.36 -3.88 3.29
N MET A 63 -3.77 -4.05 4.47
CA MET A 63 -2.45 -3.49 4.79
C MET A 63 -1.33 -4.03 3.88
N MET A 64 -1.41 -5.31 3.48
CA MET A 64 -0.47 -5.94 2.56
C MET A 64 -0.56 -5.38 1.13
N MET A 65 -1.76 -5.04 0.64
CA MET A 65 -1.90 -4.35 -0.65
C MET A 65 -1.16 -3.00 -0.63
N TRP A 66 -1.35 -2.22 0.43
CA TRP A 66 -0.65 -0.94 0.61
C TRP A 66 0.85 -1.08 0.88
N LYS A 67 1.29 -2.23 1.42
CA LYS A 67 2.72 -2.52 1.68
C LYS A 67 3.57 -2.51 0.41
N GLN A 68 2.96 -2.71 -0.77
CA GLN A 68 3.65 -2.62 -2.06
C GLN A 68 4.17 -1.18 -2.33
N PHE A 69 3.46 -0.18 -1.81
CA PHE A 69 3.77 1.24 -2.01
C PHE A 69 4.41 1.90 -0.78
N LEU A 70 4.10 1.39 0.42
CA LEU A 70 4.46 2.00 1.69
C LEU A 70 5.43 1.14 2.52
N ASP A 71 6.29 1.78 3.32
CA ASP A 71 7.02 1.11 4.39
C ASP A 71 6.11 0.80 5.59
N TYR A 72 6.57 -0.04 6.53
CA TYR A 72 5.75 -0.44 7.68
C TYR A 72 5.39 0.72 8.63
N ARG A 73 6.17 1.80 8.65
CA ARG A 73 5.89 2.97 9.48
C ARG A 73 4.83 3.85 8.83
N ALA A 74 4.90 4.03 7.52
CA ALA A 74 3.87 4.70 6.73
C ALA A 74 2.54 3.93 6.79
N LEU A 75 2.58 2.58 6.75
CA LEU A 75 1.41 1.75 7.00
C LEU A 75 0.79 2.00 8.38
N GLU A 76 1.60 2.05 9.44
CA GLU A 76 1.10 2.41 10.77
C GLU A 76 0.46 3.80 10.78
N GLY A 77 1.08 4.79 10.12
CA GLY A 77 0.53 6.13 9.97
C GLY A 77 -0.82 6.15 9.23
N MET A 78 -0.94 5.38 8.15
CA MET A 78 -2.19 5.21 7.40
C MET A 78 -3.28 4.59 8.28
N ALA A 79 -2.96 3.51 9.02
CA ALA A 79 -3.92 2.86 9.92
C ALA A 79 -4.36 3.79 11.06
N ARG A 80 -3.44 4.56 11.66
CA ARG A 80 -3.77 5.60 12.66
C ARG A 80 -4.75 6.63 12.08
N SER A 81 -4.45 7.16 10.89
CA SER A 81 -5.32 8.12 10.22
C SER A 81 -6.72 7.56 9.93
N LEU A 82 -6.81 6.30 9.48
CA LEU A 82 -8.09 5.62 9.28
C LEU A 82 -8.88 5.44 10.59
N ALA A 83 -8.20 5.14 11.69
CA ALA A 83 -8.83 5.02 13.00
C ALA A 83 -9.31 6.38 13.53
N ASP A 84 -8.51 7.43 13.37
CA ASP A 84 -8.87 8.81 13.75
C ASP A 84 -10.10 9.31 12.97
N MET A 85 -10.21 8.94 11.69
CA MET A 85 -11.38 9.19 10.85
C MET A 85 -12.58 8.27 11.15
N LYS A 86 -12.47 7.37 12.15
CA LYS A 86 -13.48 6.37 12.53
C LYS A 86 -13.89 5.45 11.38
N LYS A 87 -12.97 5.20 10.43
CA LYS A 87 -13.18 4.28 9.31
C LYS A 87 -12.85 2.84 9.68
N ILE A 88 -11.95 2.65 10.64
CA ILE A 88 -11.66 1.35 11.25
C ILE A 88 -11.80 1.49 12.78
N PRO A 89 -12.15 0.42 13.52
CA PRO A 89 -12.36 0.50 14.96
C PRO A 89 -11.07 0.71 15.75
N GLN A 90 -9.94 0.19 15.26
CA GLN A 90 -8.64 0.30 15.91
C GLN A 90 -7.49 0.10 14.92
N TYR A 91 -6.28 0.55 15.27
CA TYR A 91 -5.07 0.39 14.46
C TYR A 91 -4.02 -0.49 15.14
N GLY A 92 -3.19 -1.16 14.34
CA GLY A 92 -2.06 -1.95 14.80
C GLY A 92 -0.74 -1.20 14.66
N TYR A 93 0.19 -1.41 15.60
CA TYR A 93 1.56 -0.93 15.48
C TYR A 93 2.31 -1.63 14.34
N TYR A 94 3.38 -1.00 13.84
CA TYR A 94 4.18 -1.54 12.76
C TYR A 94 4.68 -2.97 13.02
N THR A 95 5.02 -3.31 14.28
CA THR A 95 5.47 -4.66 14.66
C THR A 95 4.37 -5.70 14.44
N THR A 96 3.14 -5.39 14.87
CA THR A 96 1.97 -6.26 14.69
C THR A 96 1.71 -6.53 13.21
N VAL A 97 1.78 -5.48 12.39
CA VAL A 97 1.60 -5.57 10.94
C VAL A 97 2.74 -6.37 10.30
N TRP A 98 3.99 -6.14 10.72
CA TRP A 98 5.17 -6.85 10.22
C TRP A 98 5.07 -8.36 10.44
N HIS A 99 4.84 -8.80 11.68
CA HIS A 99 4.73 -10.22 12.01
C HIS A 99 3.63 -10.92 11.20
N ARG A 100 2.48 -10.25 11.00
CA ARG A 100 1.32 -10.85 10.34
C ARG A 100 1.44 -10.88 8.83
N ILE A 101 2.03 -9.86 8.22
CA ILE A 101 2.23 -9.81 6.77
C ILE A 101 3.39 -10.72 6.37
N HIS A 102 4.47 -10.80 7.16
CA HIS A 102 5.64 -11.59 6.82
C HIS A 102 5.31 -13.10 6.69
N ASP A 103 4.43 -13.59 7.54
CA ASP A 103 4.01 -14.99 7.54
C ASP A 103 2.87 -15.28 6.54
N MET A 104 2.28 -14.24 5.93
CA MET A 104 1.17 -14.36 5.01
C MET A 104 1.68 -14.75 3.62
N LYS A 105 1.24 -15.91 3.11
CA LYS A 105 1.40 -16.27 1.70
C LYS A 105 0.15 -15.83 0.94
N PRO A 106 0.20 -14.75 0.14
CA PRO A 106 -0.97 -14.32 -0.59
C PRO A 106 -1.35 -15.37 -1.64
N THR A 107 -2.49 -16.01 -1.48
CA THR A 107 -3.21 -16.65 -2.57
C THR A 107 -4.14 -15.60 -3.16
N LEU A 108 -3.74 -15.01 -4.29
CA LEU A 108 -4.64 -14.15 -5.06
C LEU A 108 -5.55 -15.06 -5.85
N ASP A 109 -6.83 -15.12 -5.48
CA ASP A 109 -7.86 -15.68 -6.35
C ASP A 109 -8.22 -14.60 -7.38
N ILE A 110 -7.55 -14.65 -8.52
CA ILE A 110 -7.71 -13.69 -9.64
C ILE A 110 -8.90 -14.12 -10.51
N SER A 111 -9.65 -15.17 -10.16
CA SER A 111 -10.69 -15.75 -11.02
C SER A 111 -11.82 -14.76 -11.36
N ASP A 112 -12.16 -13.84 -10.44
CA ASP A 112 -13.12 -12.76 -10.68
C ASP A 112 -12.50 -11.48 -11.26
N LEU A 113 -11.17 -11.36 -11.22
CA LEU A 113 -10.42 -10.21 -11.75
C LEU A 113 -10.05 -10.51 -13.20
N ARG A 114 -10.94 -10.17 -14.13
CA ARG A 114 -10.64 -10.24 -15.57
C ARG A 114 -9.43 -9.34 -15.87
N TYR A 115 -8.26 -9.98 -16.03
CA TYR A 115 -6.97 -9.40 -16.39
C TYR A 115 -6.31 -8.50 -15.33
N ALA A 116 -5.55 -9.11 -14.41
CA ALA A 116 -4.56 -8.39 -13.61
C ALA A 116 -3.14 -8.74 -14.09
N ASP A 117 -2.64 -8.04 -15.11
CA ASP A 117 -1.22 -8.05 -15.43
C ASP A 117 -0.52 -7.00 -14.55
N LEU A 118 0.07 -7.45 -13.44
CA LEU A 118 0.65 -6.63 -12.39
C LEU A 118 2.18 -6.63 -12.54
N GLY A 119 2.69 -5.82 -13.47
CA GLY A 119 4.11 -5.47 -13.52
C GLY A 119 4.42 -4.38 -12.48
N THR A 120 5.05 -4.74 -11.36
CA THR A 120 5.66 -3.75 -10.44
C THR A 120 7.13 -3.62 -10.79
N ASP A 121 7.49 -2.63 -11.61
CA ASP A 121 8.89 -2.19 -11.70
C ASP A 121 9.25 -1.46 -10.41
N GLY A 122 10.30 -1.94 -9.74
CA GLY A 122 10.59 -1.71 -8.32
C GLY A 122 10.93 -0.28 -7.97
N THR A 123 9.94 0.61 -7.90
CA THR A 123 10.10 1.96 -7.35
C THR A 123 9.31 2.04 -6.05
N GLY A 124 9.78 1.31 -5.03
CA GLY A 124 9.30 1.50 -3.67
C GLY A 124 9.50 2.96 -3.26
N LEU A 125 8.48 3.57 -2.67
CA LEU A 125 8.56 4.92 -2.12
C LEU A 125 9.59 4.91 -0.99
N LYS A 126 10.81 5.39 -1.25
CA LYS A 126 11.86 5.48 -0.24
C LYS A 126 11.69 6.74 0.60
N THR A 127 10.98 6.63 1.72
CA THR A 127 10.96 7.63 2.80
C THR A 127 12.09 7.37 3.79
N ASN A 128 13.34 7.38 3.32
CA ASN A 128 14.50 7.39 4.22
C ASN A 128 14.91 8.83 4.55
N ASN A 129 14.40 9.32 5.68
CA ASN A 129 14.87 10.55 6.35
C ASN A 129 16.26 10.36 7.02
N ALA A 130 17.07 9.42 6.55
CA ALA A 130 18.37 9.09 7.15
C ALA A 130 19.50 10.01 6.67
N ARG A 131 19.31 10.73 5.56
CA ARG A 131 20.31 11.70 5.04
C ARG A 131 20.25 13.05 5.77
N SER A 132 19.09 13.43 6.29
CA SER A 132 18.88 14.69 7.01
C SER A 132 19.61 14.72 8.35
N TYR A 133 19.73 13.59 9.07
CA TYR A 133 20.51 13.57 10.31
C TYR A 133 22.01 13.83 10.08
N ARG A 134 22.57 13.30 8.99
CA ARG A 134 23.99 13.48 8.66
C ARG A 134 24.30 14.93 8.23
N ILE A 135 23.37 15.57 7.52
CA ILE A 135 23.46 16.98 7.12
C ILE A 135 23.21 17.91 8.33
N MET A 136 22.28 17.58 9.22
CA MET A 136 22.06 18.36 10.46
C MET A 136 23.23 18.28 11.44
N LYS A 137 23.88 17.11 11.56
CA LYS A 137 24.97 16.89 12.52
C LYS A 137 26.35 17.31 11.98
N TYR A 138 26.60 17.17 10.69
CA TYR A 138 27.92 17.39 10.09
C TYR A 138 27.95 18.45 8.98
N GLY A 139 26.84 19.13 8.70
CA GLY A 139 26.72 20.09 7.60
C GLY A 139 26.69 19.41 6.23
N ASP A 140 26.22 20.15 5.21
CA ASP A 140 26.27 19.71 3.82
C ASP A 140 27.71 19.83 3.30
N PRO A 141 28.39 18.71 2.95
CA PRO A 141 29.77 18.75 2.46
C PRO A 141 29.90 19.48 1.11
N ASP A 142 28.80 19.68 0.37
CA ASP A 142 28.81 20.35 -0.93
C ASP A 142 28.46 21.85 -0.86
N SER A 143 28.24 22.40 0.35
CA SER A 143 27.92 23.82 0.55
C SER A 143 29.00 24.78 0.00
N GLY A 144 30.28 24.36 0.03
CA GLY A 144 31.40 25.15 -0.50
C GLY A 144 31.56 25.13 -2.02
N ARG A 145 30.90 24.23 -2.75
CA ARG A 145 31.04 24.09 -4.22
C ARG A 145 29.98 24.83 -5.03
N ARG A 146 28.96 25.41 -4.38
CA ARG A 146 27.85 26.12 -5.05
C ARG A 146 28.00 27.65 -5.05
N LEU A 147 29.11 28.17 -4.50
CA LEU A 147 29.41 29.59 -4.43
C LEU A 147 30.64 29.98 -5.28
N GLY A 148 30.96 29.21 -6.32
CA GLY A 148 32.00 29.52 -7.30
C GLY A 148 31.41 29.79 -8.67
#